data_AF-A0A351VJE3-F1
#
_entry.id   AF-A0A351VJE3-F1
#
_cell.length_a   1.000
_cell.length_b   1.000
_cell.length_c   1.000
_cell.angle_alpha   90.00
_cell.angle_beta   90.00
_cell.angle_gamma   90.00
#
_symmetry.space_group_name_H-M   'P 1'
#
loop_
_entity.id
_entity.type
_entity.pdbx_description
1 polymer ?
#
loop_
_entity_poly.entity_id
_entity_poly.type
_entity_poly.pdbx_seq_one_letter_code
_entity_poly.pdbx_strand_id
1 'polypeptide(L)' 'MRLGRFYVDKRLVDDRNILPILQMLELVPTRVQSAYEGYMYEFEGTSPHFSEIEEGAKVPLYEVLEYNGELIIKPQEEGE' A
#
# COMPACT_ATOMS: atom_id res chain seq x y z
N MET A 1 16.26 -5.08 0.11
CA MET A 1 15.42 -4.29 -0.83
C MET A 1 14.27 -3.66 -0.05
N ARG A 2 13.69 -2.53 -0.47
CA ARG A 2 12.53 -1.91 0.22
C ARG A 2 11.25 -2.24 -0.51
N LEU A 3 10.56 -3.28 -0.06
CA LEU A 3 9.37 -3.83 -0.71
C LEU A 3 8.26 -3.93 0.33
N GLY A 4 7.04 -3.61 -0.08
CA GLY A 4 5.87 -3.68 0.78
C GLY A 4 4.61 -3.90 -0.04
N ARG A 5 3.59 -4.38 0.65
CA ARG A 5 2.23 -4.51 0.14
C ARG A 5 1.33 -3.55 0.88
N PHE A 6 0.38 -2.92 0.21
CA PHE A 6 -0.65 -2.13 0.90
C PHE A 6 -2.02 -2.29 0.25
N TYR A 7 -3.04 -2.03 1.06
CA TYR A 7 -4.43 -2.02 0.65
C TYR A 7 -4.96 -0.59 0.59
N VAL A 8 -5.66 -0.24 -0.48
CA VAL A 8 -6.39 1.03 -0.61
C VAL A 8 -7.86 0.74 -0.79
N ASP A 9 -8.70 1.43 -0.03
CA ASP A 9 -10.15 1.35 -0.22
C ASP A 9 -10.53 1.82 -1.62
N LYS A 10 -11.32 1.00 -2.32
CA LYS A 10 -11.78 1.26 -3.68
C LYS A 10 -12.52 2.60 -3.79
N ARG A 11 -13.24 3.03 -2.74
CA ARG A 11 -13.92 4.34 -2.72
C ARG A 11 -12.94 5.50 -2.84
N LEU A 12 -11.79 5.42 -2.18
CA LEU A 12 -10.74 6.43 -2.31
C LEU A 12 -10.17 6.48 -3.74
N VAL A 13 -10.04 5.32 -4.38
CA VAL A 13 -9.55 5.23 -5.76
C VAL A 13 -10.56 5.76 -6.77
N ASP A 14 -11.82 5.34 -6.64
CA ASP A 14 -12.92 5.76 -7.52
C ASP A 14 -13.20 7.27 -7.38
N ASP A 15 -13.08 7.85 -6.17
CA ASP A 15 -13.31 9.28 -5.91
C ASP A 15 -12.13 10.18 -6.31
N ARG A 16 -10.88 9.70 -6.27
CA ARG A 16 -9.68 10.56 -6.37
C ARG A 16 -8.64 10.19 -7.43
N ASN A 17 -8.83 9.11 -8.20
CA ASN A 17 -7.81 8.49 -9.06
C ASN A 17 -6.64 7.90 -8.22
N ILE A 18 -6.18 6.69 -8.57
CA ILE A 18 -5.08 6.01 -7.88
C ILE A 18 -3.72 6.67 -8.12
N LEU A 19 -3.52 7.34 -9.27
CA LEU A 19 -2.19 7.88 -9.66
C LEU A 19 -1.59 8.85 -8.63
N PRO A 20 -2.32 9.86 -8.12
CA PRO A 20 -1.84 10.72 -7.04
C PRO A 20 -1.44 9.95 -5.78
N ILE A 21 -2.18 8.89 -5.43
CA ILE A 21 -1.87 8.05 -4.27
C ILE A 21 -0.52 7.36 -4.48
N LEU A 22 -0.30 6.73 -5.64
CA LEU A 22 0.98 6.09 -5.95
C LEU A 22 2.15 7.09 -5.96
N GLN A 23 1.93 8.29 -6.48
CA GLN A 23 2.93 9.36 -6.49
C GLN A 23 3.27 9.86 -5.08
N MET A 24 2.26 10.07 -4.22
CA MET A 24 2.47 10.47 -2.82
C MET A 24 3.20 9.41 -2.02
N LEU A 25 2.95 8.13 -2.30
CA LEU A 25 3.65 7.02 -1.66
C LEU A 25 5.06 6.79 -2.23
N GLU A 26 5.47 7.57 -3.25
CA GLU A 26 6.66 7.32 -4.06
C GLU A 26 6.77 5.84 -4.48
N LEU A 27 5.63 5.23 -4.76
CA LEU A 27 5.54 3.80 -5.00
C LEU A 27 5.79 3.51 -6.47
N VAL A 28 6.76 2.63 -6.71
CA VAL A 28 6.90 1.93 -8.00
C VAL A 28 6.20 0.57 -7.88
N PRO A 29 4.97 0.41 -8.41
CA PRO A 29 4.24 -0.85 -8.30
C PRO A 29 4.90 -1.93 -9.16
N THR A 30 5.05 -3.11 -8.59
CA THR A 30 5.48 -4.33 -9.30
C THR A 30 4.30 -5.25 -9.61
N ARG A 31 3.22 -5.16 -8.82
CA ARG A 31 1.98 -5.91 -9.03
C ARG A 31 0.78 -5.13 -8.49
N VAL A 32 -0.33 -5.16 -9.22
CA VAL A 32 -1.62 -4.60 -8.81
C VAL A 32 -2.68 -5.69 -8.94
N GLN A 33 -3.44 -5.94 -7.88
CA GLN A 33 -4.50 -6.94 -7.88
C GLN A 33 -5.77 -6.36 -7.23
N SER A 34 -6.92 -6.60 -7.86
CA SER A 34 -8.21 -6.37 -7.20
C SER A 34 -8.35 -7.43 -6.10
N ALA A 35 -8.43 -7.04 -4.83
CA ALA A 35 -8.68 -8.00 -3.75
C ALA A 35 -10.12 -8.51 -3.87
N TYR A 36 -10.31 -9.83 -3.83
CA TYR A 36 -11.56 -10.50 -4.21
C TYR A 36 -12.72 -10.27 -3.19
N GLU A 37 -12.42 -9.76 -1.99
CA GLU A 37 -13.41 -9.45 -0.93
C GLU A 37 -13.94 -8.00 -0.96
N GLY A 38 -14.04 -7.40 -2.14
CA GLY A 38 -15.16 -6.50 -2.44
C GLY A 38 -14.96 -4.99 -2.27
N TYR A 39 -13.94 -4.49 -1.56
CA TYR A 39 -13.78 -3.03 -1.37
C TYR A 39 -12.34 -2.51 -1.34
N MET A 40 -11.34 -3.33 -1.67
CA MET A 40 -9.92 -2.92 -1.59
C MET A 40 -9.15 -3.26 -2.87
N TYR A 41 -8.20 -2.40 -3.22
CA TYR A 41 -7.12 -2.70 -4.15
C TYR A 41 -5.86 -3.10 -3.39
N GLU A 42 -5.22 -4.18 -3.81
CA GLU A 42 -3.92 -4.61 -3.32
C GLU A 42 -2.83 -4.12 -4.28
N PHE A 43 -1.83 -3.43 -3.73
CA PHE A 43 -0.64 -3.01 -4.45
C PHE A 43 0.58 -3.61 -3.78
N GLU A 44 1.49 -4.16 -4.57
CA GLU A 44 2.82 -4.57 -4.14
C GLU A 44 3.83 -3.77 -4.95
N GLY A 45 4.83 -3.22 -4.26
CA GLY A 45 5.84 -2.38 -4.90
C GLY A 45 6.93 -1.91 -3.97
N THR A 46 7.81 -1.09 -4.51
CA THR A 46 8.93 -0.51 -3.77
C THR A 46 8.65 0.96 -3.48
N SER A 47 8.90 1.39 -2.24
CA SER A 47 8.76 2.77 -1.77
C SER A 47 9.86 3.11 -0.77
N PRO A 48 10.36 4.35 -0.71
CA PRO A 48 11.29 4.79 0.32
C PRO A 48 10.70 4.74 1.74
N HIS A 49 9.37 4.72 1.89
CA HIS A 49 8.67 4.66 3.17
C HIS A 49 8.60 3.24 3.77
N PHE A 50 8.94 2.21 2.98
CA PHE A 50 8.94 0.82 3.45
C PHE A 50 10.27 0.45 4.11
N SER A 51 10.19 -0.51 5.03
CA SER A 51 11.35 -1.09 5.69
C SER A 51 12.16 -1.92 4.71
N GLU A 52 13.46 -2.02 4.95
CA GLU A 52 14.31 -2.95 4.22
C GLU A 52 13.98 -4.38 4.63
N ILE A 53 13.84 -5.25 3.63
CA ILE A 53 13.65 -6.68 3.80
C ILE A 53 14.82 -7.46 3.21
N GLU A 54 15.09 -8.60 3.85
CA GLU A 54 16.04 -9.60 3.37
C GLU A 54 15.46 -10.38 2.18
N GLU A 55 16.33 -11.01 1.40
CA GLU A 55 15.90 -11.86 0.29
C GLU A 55 15.13 -13.08 0.80
N GLY A 56 13.95 -13.35 0.23
CA GLY A 56 13.08 -14.44 0.66
C GLY A 56 12.26 -14.13 1.92
N ALA A 57 12.43 -12.96 2.55
CA ALA A 57 11.57 -12.53 3.63
C ALA A 57 10.13 -12.31 3.13
N LYS A 58 9.16 -12.57 4.01
CA LYS A 58 7.75 -12.27 3.73
C LYS A 58 7.60 -10.76 3.48
N VAL A 59 6.86 -10.41 2.43
CA VAL A 59 6.58 -9.01 2.12
C VAL A 59 5.73 -8.40 3.24
N PRO A 60 6.19 -7.34 3.92
CA PRO A 60 5.44 -6.70 4.98
C PRO A 60 4.21 -5.99 4.43
N LEU A 61 3.17 -5.97 5.25
CA LEU A 61 1.90 -5.37 4.92
C LEU A 61 1.76 -4.00 5.56
N TYR A 62 1.25 -3.04 4.80
CA TYR A 62 1.06 -1.66 5.21
C TYR A 62 -0.39 -1.23 4.97
N GLU A 63 -0.92 -0.42 5.88
CA GLU A 63 -2.20 0.24 5.75
C GLU A 63 -2.01 1.70 5.36
N VAL A 64 -2.78 2.17 4.38
CA VAL A 64 -2.81 3.59 3.99
C VAL A 64 -4.09 4.21 4.53
N LEU A 65 -3.94 5.18 5.44
CA LEU A 65 -5.03 5.87 6.12
C LEU A 65 -5.08 7.33 5.67
N GLU A 66 -6.27 7.90 5.52
CA GLU A 66 -6.44 9.36 5.37
C GLU A 66 -6.78 9.97 6.75
N TYR A 67 -5.98 10.94 7.20
CA TYR A 67 -6.23 11.68 8.42
C TYR A 67 -6.03 13.18 8.16
N ASN A 68 -7.07 13.99 8.36
CA ASN A 68 -7.08 15.44 8.09
C ASN A 68 -6.62 15.83 6.67
N GLY A 69 -6.86 14.98 5.67
CA GLY A 69 -6.45 15.21 4.28
C GLY A 69 -5.01 14.80 3.97
N GLU A 70 -4.27 14.26 4.94
CA GLU A 70 -2.95 13.67 4.74
C GLU A 70 -3.04 12.15 4.72
N LEU A 71 -2.29 11.50 3.81
CA LEU A 71 -2.20 10.04 3.78
C LEU A 71 -1.05 9.58 4.68
N ILE A 72 -1.35 8.65 5.58
CA ILE A 72 -0.41 8.07 6.53
C ILE A 72 -0.26 6.59 6.21
N ILE A 73 0.99 6.14 6.03
CA ILE A 73 1.33 4.72 5.85
C ILE A 73 1.75 4.17 7.21
N LYS A 74 1.15 3.05 7.63
CA LYS A 74 1.56 2.35 8.86
C LYS A 74 1.78 0.87 8.57
N PRO A 75 2.80 0.23 9.15
CA PRO A 75 2.90 -1.23 9.13
C PRO A 75 1.63 -1.80 9.76
N GLN A 76 1.02 -2.79 9.10
CA GLN A 76 -0.04 -3.56 9.71
C GLN A 76 0.60 -4.54 10.68
N GLU A 77 0.28 -4.41 11.97
CA GLU A 77 0.62 -5.43 12.95
C GLU A 77 -0.18 -6.69 12.58
N GLU A 78 0.50 -7.78 12.22
CA GLU A 78 -0.16 -9.07 12.13
C GLU A 78 -0.67 -9.39 13.54
N GLY A 79 -1.99 -9.37 13.74
CA GLY A 79 -2.58 -9.86 14.99
C GLY A 79 -2.10 -11.29 15.24
N GLU A 80 -1.58 -11.52 16.45
CA GLU A 80 -1.10 -12.83 16.92
C GLU A 80 -2.13 -13.96 16.71
#